data_AF-A0A4V1T8Z9-F1
#
_entry.id   AF-A0A4V1T8Z9-F1
#
_cell.length_a   1.000
_cell.length_b   1.000
_cell.length_c   1.000
_cell.angle_alpha   90.00
_cell.angle_beta   90.00
_cell.angle_gamma   90.00
#
_symmetry.space_group_name_H-M   'P 1'
#
loop_
_entity.id
_entity.type
_entity.pdbx_description
1 polymer ?
#
loop_
_entity_poly.entity_id
_entity_poly.type
_entity_poly.pdbx_seq_one_letter_code
_entity_poly.pdbx_strand_id
1 'polypeptide(L)' 'MKPAKDISRLLEIMAALRTPVTGCPWDLEQDFASIKPYTIEEAYEVADAI' A
#
# COMPACT_ATOMS: atom_id res chain seq x y z
N MET A 1 16.08 -9.14 -13.70
CA MET A 1 16.27 -7.96 -12.82
C MET A 1 15.98 -8.41 -11.40
N LYS A 2 16.97 -8.47 -10.50
CA LYS A 2 16.71 -8.76 -9.07
C LYS A 2 16.19 -7.46 -8.44
N PRO A 3 14.98 -7.44 -7.86
CA PRO A 3 14.48 -6.24 -7.20
C PRO A 3 15.44 -5.83 -6.06
N ALA A 4 15.54 -4.51 -5.84
CA ALA A 4 16.30 -3.97 -4.71
C ALA A 4 15.76 -4.57 -3.38
N LYS A 5 16.67 -4.84 -2.43
CA LYS A 5 16.39 -5.41 -1.09
C LYS A 5 15.03 -4.97 -0.52
N ASP A 6 13.97 -5.74 -0.37
CA ASP A 6 13.42 -6.87 -1.11
C ASP A 6 11.91 -6.58 -1.10
N ILE A 7 11.35 -6.16 -2.24
CA ILE A 7 9.91 -5.81 -2.34
C ILE A 7 9.01 -6.95 -1.81
N SER A 8 9.53 -8.19 -1.81
CA SER A 8 8.88 -9.37 -1.23
C SER A 8 8.41 -9.15 0.20
N ARG A 9 9.19 -8.46 1.05
CA ARG A 9 8.78 -8.19 2.43
C ARG A 9 7.59 -7.22 2.51
N LEU A 10 7.55 -6.22 1.63
CA LEU A 10 6.40 -5.32 1.54
C LEU A 10 5.15 -6.09 1.08
N LEU A 11 5.29 -6.97 0.09
CA LEU A 11 4.19 -7.82 -0.39
C LEU A 11 3.66 -8.76 0.70
N GLU A 12 4.54 -9.37 1.50
CA GLU A 12 4.15 -10.19 2.66
C GLU A 12 3.35 -9.38 3.68
N ILE A 13 3.78 -8.15 3.98
CA ILE A 13 3.06 -7.26 4.90
C ILE A 13 1.68 -6.90 4.33
N MET A 14 1.61 -6.50 3.06
CA MET A 14 0.33 -6.16 2.41
C MET A 14 -0.63 -7.35 2.38
N ALA A 15 -0.12 -8.57 2.15
CA ALA A 15 -0.91 -9.79 2.22
C ALA A 15 -1.42 -10.08 3.64
N ALA A 16 -0.58 -9.90 4.66
CA ALA A 16 -0.97 -10.08 6.07
C ALA A 16 -2.05 -9.06 6.48
N LEU A 17 -1.89 -7.78 6.12
CA LEU A 17 -2.85 -6.73 6.42
C LEU A 17 -4.22 -6.99 5.77
N ARG A 18 -4.25 -7.59 4.58
CA ARG A 18 -5.49 -7.90 3.85
C ARG A 18 -5.98 -9.35 4.01
N THR A 19 -5.44 -10.10 4.98
CA THR A 19 -5.91 -11.47 5.25
C THR A 19 -7.35 -11.43 5.80
N PRO A 20 -8.31 -12.16 5.23
CA PRO A 20 -9.69 -12.15 5.74
C PRO A 20 -9.76 -12.55 7.21
N VAL A 21 -10.67 -11.93 7.97
CA VAL A 21 -10.93 -12.19 9.40
C VAL A 21 -9.80 -11.76 10.35
N THR A 22 -8.53 -11.97 10.01
CA THR A 22 -7.38 -11.71 10.89
C THR A 22 -6.55 -10.49 10.51
N GLY A 23 -6.79 -9.91 9.34
CA GLY A 23 -6.10 -8.72 8.84
C GLY A 23 -6.53 -7.43 9.54
N CYS A 24 -5.94 -6.32 9.13
CA CYS A 24 -6.31 -5.00 9.60
C CYS A 24 -7.73 -4.65 9.12
N PRO A 25 -8.68 -4.29 10.00
CA PRO A 25 -10.05 -3.98 9.60
C PRO A 25 -10.13 -2.86 8.56
N TRP A 26 -9.30 -1.82 8.72
CA TRP A 26 -9.26 -0.70 7.79
C TRP A 26 -8.79 -1.12 6.39
N ASP A 27 -7.72 -1.91 6.29
CA ASP A 27 -7.17 -2.40 5.01
C ASP A 27 -8.13 -3.35 4.27
N LEU A 28 -8.92 -4.13 5.03
CA LEU A 28 -9.94 -5.03 4.49
C LEU A 28 -11.12 -4.27 3.88
N GLU A 29 -11.44 -3.09 4.40
CA GLU A 29 -12.50 -2.22 3.88
C GLU A 29 -12.06 -1.41 2.63
N GLN A 30 -10.75 -1.35 2.33
CA GLN A 30 -10.24 -0.55 1.22
C GLN A 30 -10.41 -1.21 -0.16
N ASP A 31 -10.87 -0.42 -1.11
CA ASP A 31 -10.98 -0.70 -2.54
C ASP A 31 -10.20 0.31 -3.40
N PHE A 32 -10.27 0.20 -4.73
CA PHE A 32 -9.57 1.14 -5.61
C PHE A 32 -10.10 2.58 -5.52
N ALA A 33 -11.39 2.76 -5.23
CA ALA A 33 -12.01 4.09 -5.17
C ALA A 33 -11.56 4.85 -3.92
N SER A 34 -11.48 4.17 -2.77
CA SER A 34 -11.00 4.71 -1.50
C SER A 34 -9.50 5.01 -1.51
N ILE A 35 -8.68 4.19 -2.17
CA ILE A 35 -7.21 4.41 -2.23
C ILE A 35 -6.80 5.50 -3.23
N LYS A 36 -7.55 5.67 -4.33
CA LYS A 36 -7.24 6.63 -5.41
C LYS A 36 -6.86 8.05 -4.94
N PRO A 37 -7.63 8.75 -4.06
CA PRO A 37 -7.27 10.09 -3.63
C PRO A 37 -5.91 10.15 -2.94
N TYR A 38 -5.59 9.18 -2.08
CA TYR A 38 -4.30 9.13 -1.38
C TYR A 38 -3.12 8.90 -2.33
N THR A 39 -3.29 8.07 -3.37
CA THR A 39 -2.24 7.91 -4.39
C THR A 39 -1.92 9.21 -5.12
N ILE A 40 -2.93 10.07 -5.33
CA ILE A 40 -2.74 11.37 -5.97
C ILE A 40 -2.03 12.33 -5.01
N GLU A 41 -2.46 12.38 -3.75
CA GLU A 41 -1.85 13.20 -2.69
C GLU A 41 -0.36 12.90 -2.54
N GLU A 42 0.01 11.64 -2.34
CA GLU A 42 1.40 11.19 -2.20
C GLU A 42 2.27 11.56 -3.42
N ALA A 43 1.70 11.56 -4.64
CA ALA A 43 2.44 11.97 -5.84
C ALA A 43 2.78 13.48 -5.83
N TYR A 44 1.88 14.31 -5.29
CA TYR A 44 2.15 15.74 -5.10
C TYR A 44 3.12 15.98 -3.95
N GLU A 45 3.03 15.23 -2.86
CA GLU A 45 3.98 15.34 -1.75
C GLU A 45 5.41 14.98 -2.18
N VAL A 46 5.57 13.93 -2.98
CA VAL A 46 6.88 13.58 -3.57
C VAL A 46 7.41 14.71 -4.44
N ALA A 47 6.54 15.35 -5.23
CA ALA A 47 6.93 16.47 -6.09
C ALA A 47 7.30 17.73 -5.29
N ASP A 48 6.66 17.97 -4.15
CA ASP A 48 6.98 19.07 -3.23
C ASP A 48 8.30 18.82 -2.47
N ALA A 49 8.62 17.55 -2.21
CA ALA A 49 9.82 17.16 -1.47
C ALA A 49 11.14 17.23 -2.27
N ILE A 50 11.10 17.39 -3.60
CA ILE A 50 12.28 17.44 -4.49
C ILE A 50 12.51 18.82 -5.09
#